data_AF-A0A536YTF0-F1
#
_entry.id   AF-A0A536YTF0-F1
#
_cell.length_a   1.000
_cell.length_b   1.000
_cell.length_c   1.000
_cell.angle_alpha   90.00
_cell.angle_beta   90.00
_cell.angle_gamma   90.00
#
_symmetry.space_group_name_H-M   'P 1'
#
loop_
_entity.id
_entity.type
_entity.pdbx_description
1 polymer ?
#
loop_
_entity_poly.entity_id
_entity_poly.type
_entity_poly.pdbx_seq_one_letter_code
_entity_poly.pdbx_strand_id
1 'polypeptide(L)' 'GWLNQVRAQARAGVAAPAEIRDVRTALDDMRLFKDDGELAVMRRAAAISAAAHERAMRATRSGRNEY' A
#
# COMPACT_ATOMS: atom_id res chain seq x y z
N GLY A 1 -1.80 26.93 9.61
CA GLY A 1 -1.59 25.84 8.64
C GLY A 1 -0.80 26.36 7.45
N TRP A 2 -0.01 25.48 6.80
CA TRP A 2 0.92 25.86 5.72
C TRP A 2 0.24 26.60 4.55
N LEU A 3 -0.99 26.22 4.19
CA LEU A 3 -1.73 26.86 3.09
C LEU A 3 -1.98 28.36 3.33
N ASN A 4 -2.27 28.76 4.57
CA ASN A 4 -2.45 30.17 4.92
C ASN A 4 -1.13 30.95 4.88
N GLN A 5 0.01 30.28 5.13
CA GLN A 5 1.33 30.89 5.00
C GLN A 5 1.67 31.17 3.53
N VAL A 6 1.33 30.25 2.61
CA VAL A 6 1.52 30.47 1.16
C VAL A 6 0.57 31.56 0.65
N ARG A 7 -0.70 31.60 1.10
CA ARG A 7 -1.65 32.66 0.74
C ARG A 7 -1.17 34.06 1.16
N ALA A 8 -0.48 34.18 2.29
CA ALA A 8 0.07 35.46 2.75
C ALA A 8 1.19 36.00 1.84
N GLN A 9 1.82 35.15 1.03
CA GLN A 9 2.87 35.53 0.08
C GLN A 9 2.33 36.04 -1.27
N ALA A 10 1.01 36.20 -1.42
CA ALA A 10 0.40 36.70 -2.65
C ALA A 10 0.98 38.05 -3.13
N ARG A 11 1.36 38.95 -2.20
CA ARG A 11 2.01 40.24 -2.52
C ARG A 11 3.43 40.10 -3.07
N ALA A 12 4.06 38.95 -2.87
CA ALA A 12 5.36 38.59 -3.46
C ALA A 12 5.19 37.81 -4.77
N GLY A 13 3.99 37.77 -5.34
CA GLY A 13 3.69 37.05 -6.59
C GLY A 13 3.51 35.54 -6.43
N VAL A 14 3.51 35.01 -5.20
CA VAL A 14 3.35 33.57 -4.95
C VAL A 14 1.86 33.21 -4.92
N ALA A 15 1.45 32.33 -5.83
CA ALA A 15 0.09 31.79 -5.87
C ALA A 15 -0.03 30.52 -5.02
N ALA A 16 -0.95 30.54 -4.05
CA ALA A 16 -1.32 29.33 -3.34
C ALA A 16 -2.16 28.41 -4.25
N PRO A 17 -2.09 27.08 -4.07
CA PRO A 17 -2.95 26.14 -4.79
C PRO A 17 -4.43 26.50 -4.61
N ALA A 18 -5.18 26.47 -5.71
CA ALA A 18 -6.62 26.74 -5.71
C ALA A 18 -7.41 25.62 -5.02
N GLU A 19 -6.92 24.38 -5.09
CA GLU A 19 -7.56 23.20 -4.52
C GLU A 19 -6.51 22.22 -4.01
N ILE A 20 -6.85 21.51 -2.94
CA ILE A 20 -6.12 20.33 -2.47
C ILE A 20 -7.06 19.16 -2.68
N ARG A 21 -6.63 18.18 -3.49
CA ARG A 21 -7.41 16.96 -3.76
C ARG A 21 -6.80 15.77 -3.04
N ASP A 22 -7.67 14.95 -2.47
CA ASP A 22 -7.27 13.64 -1.98
C ASP A 22 -7.21 12.65 -3.15
N VAL A 23 -6.00 12.21 -3.48
CA VAL A 23 -5.78 11.25 -4.57
C VAL A 23 -5.98 9.80 -4.13
N ARG A 24 -6.14 9.54 -2.83
CA ARG A 24 -6.21 8.17 -2.28
C ARG A 24 -7.39 7.40 -2.84
N THR A 25 -8.57 8.02 -2.92
CA THR A 25 -9.76 7.37 -3.49
C THR A 25 -9.53 6.87 -4.91
N ALA A 26 -8.95 7.72 -5.78
CA ALA A 26 -8.64 7.31 -7.15
C ALA A 26 -7.57 6.20 -7.21
N LEU A 27 -6.56 6.28 -6.35
CA LEU A 27 -5.53 5.25 -6.26
C LEU A 27 -6.07 3.93 -5.70
N ASP A 28 -6.99 3.97 -4.75
CA ASP A 28 -7.59 2.77 -4.16
C ASP A 28 -8.44 2.02 -5.20
N ASP A 29 -9.17 2.74 -6.06
CA ASP A 29 -9.89 2.16 -7.20
C ASP A 29 -8.92 1.52 -8.20
N MET A 30 -7.83 2.21 -8.55
CA MET A 30 -6.78 1.63 -9.41
C MET A 30 -6.17 0.38 -8.79
N ARG A 31 -5.88 0.41 -7.49
CA ARG A 31 -5.30 -0.72 -6.75
C ARG A 31 -6.29 -1.85 -6.57
N LEU A 32 -7.59 -1.66 -6.71
CA LEU A 32 -8.59 -2.72 -6.55
C LEU A 32 -8.48 -3.76 -7.67
N PHE A 33 -8.25 -3.30 -8.90
CA PHE A 33 -8.11 -4.15 -10.09
C PHE A 33 -6.64 -4.34 -10.45
N LYS A 34 -6.20 -5.59 -10.50
CA LYS A 34 -4.78 -5.92 -10.67
C LYS A 34 -4.51 -6.21 -12.14
N ASP A 35 -3.37 -5.73 -12.62
CA ASP A 35 -2.86 -6.13 -13.92
C ASP A 35 -2.26 -7.54 -13.89
N ASP A 36 -1.89 -8.06 -15.06
CA ASP A 36 -1.34 -9.40 -15.20
C ASP A 36 0.01 -9.57 -14.46
N GLY A 37 0.83 -8.52 -14.40
CA GLY A 37 2.10 -8.52 -13.69
C GLY A 37 1.92 -8.60 -12.18
N GLU A 38 1.00 -7.79 -11.64
CA GLU A 38 0.61 -7.84 -10.24
C GLU A 38 0.04 -9.20 -9.85
N LEU A 39 -0.86 -9.75 -10.67
CA LEU A 39 -1.40 -11.10 -10.45
C LEU A 39 -0.31 -12.17 -10.49
N ALA A 40 0.68 -12.06 -11.39
CA ALA A 40 1.81 -13.00 -11.43
C ALA A 40 2.65 -12.94 -10.15
N VAL A 41 2.93 -11.74 -9.64
CA VAL A 41 3.64 -11.55 -8.37
C VAL A 41 2.84 -12.13 -7.19
N MET A 42 1.54 -11.83 -7.11
CA MET A 42 0.67 -12.35 -6.05
C MET A 42 0.57 -13.87 -6.06
N ARG A 43 0.44 -14.49 -7.24
CA ARG A 43 0.43 -15.97 -7.39
C ARG A 43 1.73 -16.59 -6.92
N ARG A 44 2.87 -15.99 -7.27
CA ARG A 44 4.18 -16.45 -6.79
C ARG A 44 4.29 -16.35 -5.27
N ALA A 45 3.86 -15.24 -4.69
CA ALA A 45 3.83 -15.06 -3.24
C ALA A 45 2.97 -16.14 -2.57
N ALA A 46 1.76 -16.38 -3.09
CA ALA A 46 0.86 -17.41 -2.57
C ALA A 46 1.48 -18.83 -2.62
N ALA A 47 2.18 -19.17 -3.72
CA ALA A 47 2.86 -20.47 -3.83
C ALA A 47 3.96 -20.65 -2.78
N ILE A 48 4.75 -19.60 -2.53
CA ILE A 48 5.79 -19.60 -1.50
C ILE A 48 5.16 -19.77 -0.11
N SER A 49 4.14 -18.99 0.21
CA SER A 49 3.42 -19.06 1.49
C SER A 49 2.80 -20.44 1.70
N ALA A 50 2.13 -21.01 0.70
CA ALA A 50 1.53 -22.33 0.78
C ALA A 50 2.58 -23.41 1.12
N ALA A 51 3.71 -23.41 0.41
CA ALA A 51 4.80 -24.37 0.68
C ALA A 51 5.39 -24.20 2.09
N ALA A 52 5.50 -22.96 2.57
CA ALA A 52 5.94 -22.68 3.94
C ALA A 52 4.94 -23.19 4.98
N HIS A 53 3.63 -22.98 4.77
CA HIS A 53 2.57 -23.50 5.63
C HIS A 53 2.56 -25.03 5.67
N GLU A 54 2.68 -25.69 4.52
CA GLU A 54 2.80 -27.15 4.49
C GLU A 54 3.99 -27.67 5.28
N ARG A 55 5.15 -27.00 5.15
CA ARG A 55 6.34 -27.35 5.93
C ARG A 55 6.11 -27.16 7.43
N ALA A 56 5.45 -26.08 7.83
CA ALA A 56 5.10 -25.83 9.22
C ALA A 56 4.17 -26.94 9.74
N MET A 57 3.11 -27.27 9.01
CA MET A 57 2.17 -28.33 9.37
C MET A 57 2.86 -29.69 9.56
N ARG A 58 3.81 -30.05 8.66
CA ARG A 58 4.62 -31.28 8.81
C ARG A 58 5.56 -31.27 10.00
N ALA A 59 6.01 -30.10 10.46
CA ALA A 59 6.96 -29.97 11.56
C ALA A 59 6.30 -29.85 12.94
N THR A 60 5.03 -29.47 12.98
CA THR A 60 4.22 -29.30 14.20
C THR A 60 4.07 -30.60 14.97
N ARG A 61 4.34 -30.53 16.28
CA ARG A 61 4.20 -31.64 17.23
C ARG A 61 4.13 -31.13 18.66
N SER A 62 3.57 -31.93 19.57
CA SER A 62 3.52 -31.60 21.00
C SER A 62 4.91 -31.27 21.55
N GLY A 63 4.98 -30.29 22.45
CA GLY A 63 6.23 -29.81 23.05
C GLY A 63 7.03 -28.82 22.19
N ARG A 64 6.49 -28.35 21.05
CA ARG A 64 7.03 -27.21 20.30
C ARG A 64 6.35 -25.90 20.69
N ASN A 65 7.10 -24.81 20.58
CA ASN A 65 6.59 -23.45 20.73
C ASN A 65 6.09 -22.93 19.38
N GLU A 66 5.34 -21.82 19.43
CA GLU A 66 4.74 -21.18 18.25
C GLU A 66 5.75 -20.48 17.33
N TYR A 67 6.94 -20.17 17.85
CA TYR A 67 8.07 -19.58 17.12
C TYR A 67 9.07 -20.63 16.63
#